data_AF-A0A6M1YDA6-F1
#
_entry.id   AF-A0A6M1YDA6-F1
#
_cell.length_a   1.000
_cell.length_b   1.000
_cell.length_c   1.000
_cell.angle_alpha   90.00
_cell.angle_beta   90.00
_cell.angle_gamma   90.00
#
_symmetry.space_group_name_H-M   'P 1'
#
loop_
_entity.id
_entity.type
_entity.pdbx_description
1 polymer ?
#
loop_
_entity_poly.entity_id
_entity_poly.type
_entity_poly.pdbx_seq_one_letter_code
_entity_poly.pdbx_strand_id
1 'polypeptide(L)'
;MKNWIKQGNHVGIFLALLFIICFVWFWIRPVNQTLHMQLLEIFFYGFRGMNFGSFILGLIQSYIWGYIGVILWHWTCRCCYKKG
;
A
#
# COMPACT_ATOMS: atom_id res chain seq x y z
N MET A 1 15.58 -17.40 -8.36
CA MET A 1 15.42 -16.27 -7.40
C MET A 1 15.00 -14.94 -8.05
N LYS A 2 15.24 -14.69 -9.35
CA LYS A 2 15.02 -13.37 -10.00
C LYS A 2 13.56 -12.92 -10.22
N ASN A 3 12.58 -13.83 -10.24
CA ASN A 3 11.20 -13.48 -10.63
C ASN A 3 10.33 -12.95 -9.47
N TRP A 4 10.63 -13.32 -8.22
CA TRP A 4 9.86 -12.91 -7.04
C TRP A 4 9.98 -11.42 -6.75
N ILE A 5 11.20 -10.88 -6.87
CA ILE A 5 11.47 -9.45 -6.67
C ILE A 5 10.80 -8.62 -7.77
N LYS A 6 10.75 -9.12 -9.02
CA LYS A 6 10.03 -8.45 -10.11
C LYS A 6 8.51 -8.35 -9.84
N GLN A 7 7.90 -9.43 -9.35
CA GLN A 7 6.47 -9.41 -9.01
C GLN A 7 6.18 -8.55 -7.78
N GLY A 8 7.03 -8.61 -6.74
CA GLY A 8 6.99 -7.70 -5.59
C GLY A 8 7.05 -6.23 -6.01
N ASN A 9 7.96 -5.89 -6.93
CA ASN A 9 8.08 -4.54 -7.46
C ASN A 9 6.82 -4.07 -8.18
N HIS A 10 6.25 -4.88 -9.06
CA HIS A 10 5.04 -4.50 -9.79
C HIS A 10 3.86 -4.25 -8.85
N VAL A 11 3.66 -5.11 -7.85
CA VAL A 11 2.57 -4.97 -6.87
C VAL A 11 2.82 -3.78 -5.94
N GLY A 12 4.06 -3.60 -5.46
CA GLY A 12 4.45 -2.45 -4.63
C GLY A 12 4.29 -1.12 -5.36
N ILE A 13 4.73 -1.03 -6.62
CA ILE A 13 4.56 0.17 -7.47
C ILE A 13 3.08 0.43 -7.75
N PHE A 14 2.29 -0.61 -8.03
CA PHE A 14 0.85 -0.47 -8.25
C PHE A 14 0.15 0.10 -7.00
N LEU A 15 0.48 -0.41 -5.81
CA LEU A 15 -0.11 0.07 -4.56
C LEU A 15 0.33 1.50 -4.21
N ALA A 16 1.59 1.84 -4.47
CA ALA A 16 2.12 3.20 -4.31
C ALA A 16 1.45 4.19 -5.27
N LEU A 17 1.26 3.80 -6.55
CA LEU A 17 0.52 4.61 -7.52
C LEU A 17 -0.93 4.83 -7.10
N LEU A 18 -1.59 3.79 -6.60
CA LEU A 18 -2.95 3.87 -6.10
C LEU A 18 -3.06 4.85 -4.91
N PHE A 19 -2.07 4.83 -4.00
CA PHE A 19 -1.98 5.79 -2.91
C PHE A 19 -1.83 7.24 -3.41
N ILE A 20 -0.97 7.49 -4.41
CA ILE A 20 -0.80 8.82 -5.03
C ILE A 20 -2.12 9.29 -5.65
N ILE A 21 -2.80 8.41 -6.39
CA ILE A 21 -4.11 8.72 -7.00
C ILE A 21 -5.12 9.05 -5.91
N CYS A 22 -5.16 8.29 -4.82
CA CYS A 22 -6.06 8.53 -3.68
C CYS A 22 -5.81 9.91 -3.04
N PHE A 23 -4.53 10.26 -2.85
CA PHE A 23 -4.12 11.55 -2.32
C PHE A 23 -4.51 12.73 -3.23
N VAL A 24 -4.30 12.59 -4.55
CA VAL A 24 -4.71 13.60 -5.53
C VAL A 24 -6.23 13.71 -5.62
N TRP A 25 -6.94 12.58 -5.54
CA TRP A 25 -8.39 12.52 -5.58
C TRP A 25 -9.04 13.29 -4.44
N PHE A 26 -8.45 13.24 -3.24
CA PHE A 26 -8.90 14.05 -2.10
C PHE A 26 -8.96 15.55 -2.45
N TRP A 27 -8.01 16.03 -3.26
CA TRP A 27 -7.93 17.43 -3.65
C TRP A 27 -8.91 17.80 -4.76
N ILE A 28 -9.19 16.87 -5.69
CA ILE A 28 -10.13 17.08 -6.80
C ILE A 28 -11.60 16.96 -6.32
N ARG A 29 -11.91 16.04 -5.41
CA ARG A 29 -13.28 15.75 -4.94
C ARG A 29 -13.35 15.70 -3.42
N PRO A 30 -13.61 16.83 -2.73
CA PRO A 30 -13.72 16.89 -1.28
C PRO A 30 -15.09 16.40 -0.78
N VAL A 31 -15.58 15.26 -1.27
CA VAL A 31 -16.80 14.62 -0.75
C VAL A 31 -16.39 13.69 0.38
N ASN A 32 -16.84 13.97 1.62
CA ASN A 32 -16.57 13.20 2.83
C ASN A 32 -15.07 13.11 3.24
N GLN A 33 -14.42 14.27 3.37
CA GLN A 33 -13.01 14.37 3.79
C GLN A 33 -12.72 13.69 5.14
N THR A 34 -13.68 13.69 6.07
CA THR A 34 -13.56 13.05 7.39
C THR A 34 -13.34 11.55 7.28
N LEU A 35 -14.10 10.88 6.41
CA LEU A 35 -13.99 9.44 6.16
C LEU A 35 -12.65 9.09 5.53
N HIS A 36 -12.17 9.92 4.60
CA HIS A 36 -10.87 9.73 3.95
C HIS A 36 -9.72 9.87 4.96
N MET A 37 -9.79 10.88 5.85
CA MET A 37 -8.79 11.08 6.90
C MET A 37 -8.78 9.93 7.91
N GLN A 38 -9.95 9.45 8.36
CA GLN A 38 -10.05 8.30 9.25
C GLN A 38 -9.51 7.01 8.62
N LEU A 39 -9.79 6.79 7.33
CA LEU A 39 -9.26 5.63 6.61
C LEU A 39 -7.74 5.69 6.52
N LEU A 40 -7.17 6.85 6.20
CA LEU A 40 -5.72 7.03 6.16
C LEU A 40 -5.07 6.85 7.55
N GLU A 41 -5.71 7.31 8.61
CA GLU A 41 -5.22 7.16 9.99
C GLU A 41 -5.21 5.69 10.45
N ILE A 42 -6.18 4.88 10.00
CA ILE A 42 -6.23 3.44 10.29
C ILE A 42 -5.19 2.66 9.48
N PHE A 43 -5.03 2.99 8.20
CA PHE A 43 -4.11 2.27 7.31
C PHE A 43 -2.63 2.66 7.52
N PHE A 44 -2.36 3.91 7.90
CA PHE A 44 -1.01 4.43 8.04
C PHE A 44 -0.71 4.82 9.48
N TYR A 45 0.15 4.02 10.10
CA TYR A 45 0.57 4.24 11.48
C TYR A 45 1.37 5.55 11.59
N GLY A 46 0.83 6.54 12.30
CA GLY A 46 1.45 7.86 12.48
C GLY A 46 0.91 8.97 11.56
N PHE A 47 -0.17 8.72 10.82
CA PHE A 47 -0.82 9.75 9.99
C PHE A 47 -1.54 10.78 10.87
N ARG A 48 -0.96 11.98 11.06
CA ARG A 48 -1.57 13.10 11.79
C ARG A 48 -2.07 14.20 10.84
N GLY A 49 -2.85 13.80 9.85
CA GLY A 49 -3.44 14.68 8.85
C GLY A 49 -2.64 14.81 7.56
N MET A 50 -3.14 15.64 6.64
CA MET A 50 -2.71 15.78 5.25
C MET A 50 -1.45 16.65 5.08
N ASN A 51 -0.40 16.32 5.80
CA ASN A 51 0.91 16.97 5.68
C ASN A 51 1.82 16.23 4.70
N PHE A 52 2.78 16.94 4.12
CA PHE A 52 3.77 16.38 3.19
C PHE A 52 4.57 15.21 3.81
N GLY A 53 4.82 15.27 5.12
CA GLY A 53 5.45 14.17 5.86
C GLY A 53 4.59 12.90 5.89
N SER A 54 3.29 13.04 6.14
CA SER A 54 2.34 11.92 6.14
C SER A 54 2.23 11.28 4.76
N PHE A 55 2.31 12.08 3.69
CA PHE A 55 2.34 11.60 2.31
C PHE A 55 3.56 10.70 2.04
N ILE A 56 4.76 11.17 2.40
CA ILE A 56 6.00 10.38 2.19
C ILE A 56 5.96 9.09 3.02
N LEU A 57 5.56 9.17 4.29
CA LEU A 57 5.43 8.00 5.15
C LEU A 57 4.43 6.99 4.58
N GLY A 58 3.25 7.44 4.14
CA GLY A 58 2.24 6.57 3.54
C GLY A 58 2.70 5.94 2.23
N LEU A 59 3.47 6.66 1.42
CA LEU A 59 4.03 6.14 0.17
C LEU A 59 5.07 5.04 0.43
N ILE A 60 5.96 5.24 1.40
CA ILE A 60 6.93 4.22 1.82
C ILE A 60 6.21 3.00 2.40
N GLN A 61 5.22 3.23 3.25
CA GLN A 61 4.50 2.17 3.95
C GLN A 61 3.65 1.33 2.99
N SER A 62 2.97 1.96 2.02
CA SER A 62 2.23 1.25 0.96
C SER A 62 3.16 0.41 0.08
N TYR A 63 4.34 0.93 -0.27
CA TYR A 63 5.34 0.17 -1.01
C TYR A 63 5.82 -1.08 -0.24
N ILE A 64 6.11 -0.93 1.06
CA ILE A 64 6.50 -2.05 1.93
C ILE A 64 5.36 -3.08 2.04
N TRP A 65 4.11 -2.63 2.21
CA TRP A 65 2.94 -3.51 2.26
C TRP A 65 2.76 -4.34 0.99
N GLY A 66 3.02 -3.77 -0.19
CA GLY A 66 3.00 -4.52 -1.45
C GLY A 66 4.01 -5.68 -1.48
N TYR A 67 5.20 -5.47 -0.93
CA TYR A 67 6.21 -6.51 -0.78
C TYR A 67 5.80 -7.58 0.24
N ILE A 68 5.28 -7.17 1.39
CA ILE A 68 4.77 -8.10 2.42
C ILE A 68 3.65 -8.97 1.83
N GLY A 69 2.73 -8.38 1.07
CA GLY A 69 1.64 -9.11 0.40
C GLY A 69 2.15 -10.20 -0.54
N VAL A 70 3.15 -9.90 -1.37
CA VAL A 70 3.75 -10.89 -2.29
C VAL A 70 4.56 -11.96 -1.56
N ILE A 71 5.28 -11.58 -0.50
CA ILE A 71 6.01 -12.54 0.35
C ILE A 71 5.04 -13.48 1.04
N LEU A 72 3.96 -12.94 1.62
CA LEU A 72 2.92 -13.71 2.29
C LEU A 72 2.24 -14.64 1.29
N TRP A 73 1.81 -14.12 0.13
CA TRP A 73 1.20 -14.91 -0.94
C TRP A 73 2.08 -16.07 -1.37
N HIS A 74 3.37 -15.81 -1.56
CA HIS A 74 4.30 -16.88 -1.91
C HIS A 74 4.48 -17.89 -0.77
N TRP A 75 4.50 -17.44 0.48
CA TRP A 75 4.53 -18.32 1.66
C TRP A 75 3.30 -19.23 1.73
N THR A 76 2.09 -18.68 1.59
CA THR A 76 0.85 -19.47 1.61
C THR A 76 0.73 -20.39 0.39
N CYS A 77 1.01 -19.92 -0.83
CA CYS A 77 0.98 -20.77 -2.03
C CYS A 77 2.02 -21.89 -1.98
N ARG A 78 3.23 -21.64 -1.45
CA ARG A 78 4.27 -22.66 -1.32
C ARG A 78 3.92 -23.72 -0.27
N CYS A 79 3.20 -23.34 0.79
CA CYS A 79 2.65 -24.29 1.75
C CYS A 79 1.49 -25.12 1.16
N CYS A 80 0.68 -24.56 0.26
CA CYS A 80 -0.37 -25.32 -0.44
C CYS A 80 0.19 -26.30 -1.47
N TYR A 81 1.29 -25.98 -2.16
CA TYR A 81 1.88 -26.87 -3.18
C TYR A 81 2.65 -28.07 -2.60
N LYS A 82 3.05 -28.03 -1.31
CA LYS A 82 3.79 -29.14 -0.67
C LYS A 82 2.89 -30.24 -0.07
N LYS A 83 1.57 -30.13 -0.27
CA LYS A 83 0.55 -31.14 0.11
C LYS A 83 -0.06 -31.77 -1.17
N GLY A 84 0.79 -32.27 -2.06
CA GLY A 84 0.41 -33.07 -3.22
C GLY A 84 1.39 -34.21 -3.38
#